data_AF-A0ABD2F6C6-F1
#
_entry.id   AF-A0ABD2F6C6-F1
#
_cell.length_a   1.000
_cell.length_b   1.000
_cell.length_c   1.000
_cell.angle_alpha   90.00
_cell.angle_beta   90.00
_cell.angle_gamma   90.00
#
_symmetry.space_group_name_H-M   'P 1'
#
loop_
_entity.id
_entity.type
_entity.pdbx_description
1 polymer ?
#
loop_
_entity_poly.entity_id
_entity_poly.type
_entity_poly.pdbx_seq_one_letter_code
_entity_poly.pdbx_strand_id
1 'polypeptide(L)' 'VAIVVLGNKIDLSEQRQVDAEVAQQWAKSEKVRLWEVTVTDRKTLIEPFTLLASKLSQPQSKSSFPLPGRKNKGNSSSEN' A
#
# COMPACT_ATOMS: atom_id res chain seq x y z
N VAL A 1 8.72 -7.61 -0.46
CA VAL A 1 7.46 -8.15 0.12
C VAL A 1 6.67 -6.98 0.67
N ALA A 2 5.40 -6.82 0.30
CA ALA A 2 4.55 -5.75 0.83
C ALA A 2 3.87 -6.24 2.10
N ILE A 3 4.13 -5.58 3.22
CA ILE A 3 3.57 -5.92 4.54
C ILE A 3 2.69 -4.75 5.00
N VAL A 4 1.46 -5.07 5.39
CA VAL A 4 0.48 -4.12 5.92
C VAL A 4 -0.06 -4.72 7.21
N VAL A 5 -0.26 -3.87 8.22
CA VAL A 5 -0.71 -4.29 9.55
C VAL A 5 -2.15 -3.86 9.73
N LEU A 6 -3.01 -4.78 10.16
CA LEU A 6 -4.44 -4.53 10.37
C LEU A 6 -4.79 -4.72 11.84
N GLY A 7 -5.19 -3.64 12.51
CA GLY A 7 -5.80 -3.67 13.83
C GLY A 7 -7.29 -3.97 13.67
N ASN A 8 -7.68 -5.23 13.81
CA ASN A 8 -9.08 -5.64 13.67
C ASN A 8 -9.89 -5.36 14.94
N LYS A 9 -11.21 -5.21 14.78
CA LYS A 9 -12.21 -5.03 15.85
C LYS A 9 -12.12 -3.71 16.61
N ILE A 10 -12.00 -2.59 15.88
CA ILE A 10 -11.98 -1.25 16.49
C ILE A 10 -13.22 -0.94 17.34
N ASP A 11 -14.33 -1.61 17.04
CA ASP A 11 -15.61 -1.52 17.73
C ASP A 11 -15.53 -1.97 19.20
N LEU A 12 -14.58 -2.83 19.55
CA LEU A 12 -14.33 -3.26 20.93
C LEU A 12 -13.35 -2.32 21.65
N SER A 13 -13.62 -1.01 21.60
CA SER A 13 -12.81 0.00 22.27
C SER A 13 -12.68 -0.24 23.79
N GLU A 14 -13.71 -0.83 24.40
CA GLU A 14 -13.77 -1.17 25.83
C GLU A 14 -12.80 -2.30 26.24
N GLN A 15 -12.42 -3.19 25.31
CA GLN A 15 -11.46 -4.28 25.54
C GLN A 15 -10.10 -4.01 24.90
N ARG A 16 -9.86 -2.75 24.50
CA ARG A 16 -8.64 -2.34 23.82
C ARG A 16 -7.46 -2.42 24.79
N GLN A 17 -6.57 -3.38 24.55
CA GLN A 17 -5.31 -3.50 25.31
C GLN A 17 -4.13 -2.76 24.68
N VAL A 18 -4.27 -2.30 23.44
CA VAL A 18 -3.21 -1.62 22.70
C VAL A 18 -3.70 -0.25 22.27
N ASP A 19 -3.08 0.80 22.79
CA ASP A 19 -3.38 2.18 22.42
C ASP A 19 -3.09 2.44 20.93
N ALA A 20 -3.97 3.21 20.29
CA ALA A 20 -3.83 3.60 18.88
C ALA A 20 -2.51 4.30 18.63
N GLU A 21 -2.11 5.15 19.57
CA GLU A 21 -0.90 5.96 19.47
C GLU A 21 0.36 5.11 19.52
N VAL A 22 0.40 4.12 20.42
CA VAL A 22 1.51 3.14 20.53
C VAL A 22 1.60 2.30 19.26
N ALA A 23 0.47 1.79 18.77
CA ALA A 23 0.43 0.99 17.54
C ALA A 23 0.87 1.82 16.31
N GLN A 24 0.44 3.08 16.21
CA GLN A 24 0.87 3.99 15.14
C GLN A 24 2.35 4.32 15.22
N GLN A 25 2.89 4.55 16.43
CA GLN A 25 4.32 4.79 16.62
C GLN A 25 5.14 3.56 16.21
N TRP A 26 4.72 2.37 16.60
CA TRP A 26 5.36 1.13 16.18
C TRP A 26 5.32 0.96 14.66
N ALA A 27 4.17 1.21 14.03
CA ALA A 27 4.03 1.12 12.57
C ALA A 27 4.95 2.11 11.83
N LYS A 28 5.11 3.33 12.37
CA LYS A 28 6.08 4.32 11.85
C LYS A 28 7.53 3.82 11.99
N SER A 29 7.88 3.23 13.13
CA SER A 29 9.22 2.67 13.37
C SER A 29 9.56 1.53 12.40
N GLU A 30 8.60 0.63 12.18
CA GLU A 30 8.74 -0.50 11.24
C GLU A 30 8.52 -0.08 9.76
N LYS A 31 8.16 1.18 9.50
CA LYS A 31 7.79 1.72 8.18
C LYS A 31 6.67 0.93 7.49
N VAL A 32 5.80 0.32 8.29
CA VAL A 32 4.61 -0.40 7.81
C VAL A 32 3.38 0.49 7.98
N ARG A 33 2.41 0.31 7.08
CA ARG A 33 1.13 1.00 7.20
C ARG A 33 0.22 0.20 8.13
N LEU A 34 -0.23 0.84 9.21
CA LEU A 34 -1.25 0.31 10.10
C LEU A 34 -2.61 0.85 9.69
N TRP A 35 -3.58 -0.04 9.57
CA TRP A 35 -4.99 0.32 9.45
C TRP A 35 -5.81 -0.31 10.56
N GLU A 36 -6.62 0.52 11.20
CA GLU A 36 -7.62 0.08 12.13
C GLU A 36 -8.90 -0.24 11.35
N VAL A 37 -9.36 -1.49 11.42
CA VAL A 37 -10.47 -2.00 10.62
C VAL A 37 -11.48 -2.70 11.51
N THR A 38 -12.76 -2.61 11.15
CA THR A 38 -13.81 -3.43 11.78
C THR A 38 -14.57 -4.20 10.73
N VAL A 39 -14.85 -5.47 11.01
CA VAL A 39 -15.65 -6.32 10.12
C VAL A 39 -17.09 -5.80 10.00
N THR A 40 -17.56 -5.06 11.01
CA THR A 40 -18.89 -4.43 11.00
C THR A 40 -19.01 -3.36 9.92
N ASP A 41 -17.93 -2.64 9.60
CA ASP A 41 -17.87 -1.66 8.53
C ASP A 41 -16.99 -2.14 7.39
N ARG A 42 -17.63 -2.76 6.40
CA ARG A 42 -17.00 -3.25 5.18
C ARG A 42 -16.16 -2.18 4.48
N LYS A 43 -16.48 -0.89 4.60
CA LYS A 43 -15.73 0.18 3.94
C LYS A 43 -14.30 0.28 4.47
N THR A 44 -14.10 0.06 5.76
CA THR A 44 -12.78 0.09 6.40
C THR A 44 -11.83 -1.01 5.90
N LEU A 45 -12.37 -2.10 5.32
CA LEU A 45 -11.58 -3.19 4.76
C LEU A 45 -11.14 -2.92 3.31
N ILE A 46 -11.90 -2.15 2.53
CA ILE A 46 -11.65 -1.97 1.09
C ILE A 46 -10.32 -1.28 0.84
N GLU A 47 -10.06 -0.19 1.56
CA GLU A 47 -8.85 0.61 1.41
C GLU A 47 -7.56 -0.20 1.68
N PRO A 48 -7.49 -1.02 2.76
CA PRO A 48 -6.33 -1.85 3.00
C PRO A 48 -5.99 -2.84 1.90
N PHE A 49 -7.01 -3.58 1.44
CA PHE A 49 -6.81 -4.54 0.37
C PHE A 49 -6.50 -3.88 -0.96
N THR A 50 -7.06 -2.69 -1.24
CA THR A 50 -6.78 -1.94 -2.47
C THR A 50 -5.33 -1.49 -2.53
N LEU A 51 -4.77 -0.96 -1.45
CA LEU A 51 -3.35 -0.58 -1.42
C LEU A 51 -2.44 -1.80 -1.48
N LEU A 52 -2.74 -2.86 -0.73
CA LEU A 52 -1.95 -4.07 -0.76
C LEU A 52 -1.95 -4.68 -2.17
N ALA A 53 -3.11 -4.76 -2.81
CA ALA A 53 -3.23 -5.16 -4.20
C ALA A 53 -2.43 -4.24 -5.12
N SER A 54 -2.50 -2.91 -4.98
CA SER A 54 -1.71 -1.96 -5.78
C SER A 54 -0.20 -2.13 -5.60
N LYS A 55 0.26 -2.42 -4.39
CA LYS A 55 1.69 -2.67 -4.11
C LYS A 55 2.16 -4.01 -4.66
N LEU A 56 1.30 -5.02 -4.70
CA LEU A 56 1.60 -6.34 -5.26
C LEU A 56 1.44 -6.38 -6.79
N SER A 57 0.49 -5.61 -7.34
CA SER A 57 0.16 -5.57 -8.77
C SER A 57 1.00 -4.58 -9.55
N GLN A 58 2.08 -4.05 -8.96
CA GLN A 58 3.00 -3.17 -9.68
C GLN A 58 3.31 -3.80 -11.05
N PRO A 59 2.93 -3.14 -12.16
CA PRO A 59 3.35 -3.61 -13.47
C PRO A 59 4.87 -3.64 -13.39
N GLN A 60 5.49 -4.80 -13.67
CA GLN A 60 6.95 -4.95 -13.69
C GLN A 60 7.51 -3.78 -14.49
N SER A 61 7.94 -2.74 -13.79
CA SER A 61 8.18 -1.44 -14.40
C SER A 61 9.51 -1.59 -15.08
N LYS A 62 9.41 -1.81 -16.40
CA LYS A 62 10.53 -2.04 -17.31
C LYS A 62 11.23 -3.36 -16.95
N SER A 63 11.08 -4.33 -17.84
CA SER A 63 12.14 -5.32 -18.03
C SER A 63 13.50 -4.61 -17.99
N SER A 64 14.29 -4.88 -16.95
CA SER A 64 15.71 -4.48 -16.91
C SER A 64 16.54 -5.30 -17.90
N PHE A 65 15.93 -6.24 -18.63
CA PHE A 65 16.53 -6.80 -19.81
C PHE A 65 16.50 -5.75 -20.92
N PRO A 66 17.67 -5.21 -21.34
CA PRO A 66 17.74 -4.44 -22.56
C PRO A 66 17.44 -5.41 -23.71
N LEU A 67 16.23 -5.35 -24.25
CA LEU A 67 15.92 -6.06 -25.48
C LEU A 67 16.71 -5.38 -26.62
N PRO A 68 17.66 -6.08 -27.26
CA PRO A 68 18.38 -5.53 -28.40
C PRO A 68 17.36 -5.19 -29.50
N GLY A 69 17.32 -3.93 -29.94
CA GLY A 69 16.57 -3.53 -31.14
C GLY A 69 15.37 -2.59 -30.95
N ARG A 70 14.99 -2.20 -29.72
CA ARG A 70 13.90 -1.23 -29.53
C ARG A 70 14.41 0.22 -29.63
N LYS A 71 14.50 0.72 -30.86
CA LYS A 71 14.80 2.13 -31.19
C LYS A 71 13.70 3.00 -30.57
N ASN A 72 14.03 3.82 -29.56
CA ASN A 72 13.13 4.85 -29.05
C ASN A 72 12.78 5.80 -30.20
N LYS A 73 11.54 5.75 -30.68
CA LYS A 73 10.99 6.78 -31.57
C LYS A 73 10.87 8.04 -30.72
N GLY A 74 11.79 8.98 -30.94
CA GLY A 74 11.89 10.22 -30.19
C GLY A 74 10.59 11.03 -30.23
N ASN A 75 10.27 11.62 -29.09
CA ASN A 75 9.27 12.68 -28.97
C ASN A 75 9.86 13.90 -29.68
N SER A 76 9.49 14.14 -30.94
CA SER A 76 9.82 15.38 -31.64
C SER A 76 8.93 16.48 -31.06
N SER A 77 9.48 17.24 -30.12
CA SER A 77 8.97 18.55 -29.75
C SER A 77 9.15 19.45 -30.97
N SER A 78 8.09 19.66 -31.73
CA SER A 78 8.07 20.67 -32.79
C SER A 78 8.02 22.05 -32.14
N GLU A 79 9.14 22.76 -32.24
CA GLU A 79 9.24 24.20 -32.07
C GLU A 79 8.56 24.85 -33.28
N ASN A 80 7.47 25.59 -33.05
CA ASN A 80 7.14 26.82 -33.79
C ASN A 80 6.05 27.61 -33.05
#